data_AF-A0A1F3Y2W6-F1
#
_entry.id   AF-A0A1F3Y2W6-F1
#
_cell.length_a   1.000
_cell.length_b   1.000
_cell.length_c   1.000
_cell.angle_alpha   90.00
_cell.angle_beta   90.00
_cell.angle_gamma   90.00
#
_symmetry.space_group_name_H-M   'P 1'
#
loop_
_entity.id
_entity.type
_entity.pdbx_description
1 polymer ?
#
loop_
_entity_poly.entity_id
_entity_poly.type
_entity_poly.pdbx_seq_one_letter_code
_entity_poly.pdbx_strand_id
1 'polypeptide(L)'
;MRLARTIRHVFVLLAIHLFAFTAFGGQNRADCKNLTRKIIFSDHSNVRASVEKTTDGSFIITENNETRYFIPSYLPYSERKELENAFAVFTAHSPEEALRAAGYKNIKNANWHAVAANAVKEARDKFMVLARRTAEKHLRDATGGGFFTRASPAKQAELGAVFLRSGATKKITGKVKRVGEEDIAINLNKSTDAQLAGLVQAGRDGLKELVYFTSGAGLWSRGGGQVKALLPFNLKDLMSAEDFKRLVKLSNILTASSPATILKAAGRQLRSWENSAKIAENILARSKLELDKLVSAVERLPEALNPVDLKLVNVAIQSEKAGTYIPLIIWSSEQTHGKIKSYLDFLKSGFRKKIFDPDPAKNAKIHEVLAKYFAAAKKRDDTHLFGYQVGLHAFDPRTGVPLQGTPAIGEGAGMAKAYMDSSGLTAKLQKEGKTTWVFENIEVITDLPLAMGAHIRAGKPVSVIVVPELPKYKGGNPFMIKKGNEWNMELREQSALPEEYTKDNKWFNSNTIFQPLSIRPPQNVGYEIKNAGAGKIARVKMNAGDVTLENRTAGIGGRIGIEYENFKNYTEFGENGEKLITTYRSIWTRDLKQASAIPTHQ
;
A
#
# COMPACT_ATOMS: atom_id res chain seq x y z
N MET A 1 -36.38 -16.69 -52.21
CA MET A 1 -36.38 -15.77 -51.04
C MET A 1 -35.75 -16.33 -49.74
N ARG A 2 -35.31 -17.60 -49.64
CA ARG A 2 -34.57 -18.10 -48.45
C ARG A 2 -33.03 -18.07 -48.57
N LEU A 3 -32.48 -17.78 -49.76
CA LEU A 3 -31.02 -17.69 -49.99
C LEU A 3 -30.43 -16.30 -49.65
N ALA A 4 -31.24 -15.25 -49.60
CA ALA A 4 -30.80 -13.87 -49.37
C ALA A 4 -30.60 -13.50 -47.88
N ARG A 5 -31.11 -14.30 -46.93
CA ARG A 5 -30.92 -14.04 -45.47
C ARG A 5 -29.65 -14.68 -44.91
N THR A 6 -29.14 -15.74 -45.53
CA THR A 6 -27.93 -16.46 -45.08
C THR A 6 -26.64 -15.74 -45.51
N ILE A 7 -26.66 -15.05 -46.66
CA ILE A 7 -25.50 -14.29 -47.16
C ILE A 7 -25.25 -12.99 -46.35
N ARG A 8 -26.29 -12.45 -45.70
CA ARG A 8 -26.18 -11.21 -44.91
C ARG A 8 -25.47 -11.39 -43.55
N HIS A 9 -25.38 -12.62 -43.02
CA HIS A 9 -24.70 -12.91 -41.75
C HIS A 9 -23.23 -13.28 -41.92
N VAL A 10 -22.83 -13.80 -43.08
CA VAL A 10 -21.42 -14.12 -43.39
C VAL A 10 -20.62 -12.85 -43.74
N PHE A 11 -21.26 -11.82 -44.29
CA PHE A 11 -20.60 -10.55 -44.64
C PHE A 11 -20.30 -9.63 -43.44
N VAL A 12 -20.99 -9.79 -42.30
CA VAL A 12 -20.71 -8.97 -41.10
C VAL A 12 -19.45 -9.42 -40.37
N LEU A 13 -19.06 -10.70 -40.49
CA LEU A 13 -17.81 -11.23 -39.92
C LEU A 13 -16.58 -10.92 -40.80
N LEU A 14 -16.74 -10.86 -42.14
CA LEU A 14 -15.63 -10.50 -43.04
C LEU A 14 -15.33 -8.99 -43.08
N ALA A 15 -16.33 -8.12 -42.89
CA ALA A 15 -16.14 -6.66 -42.94
C ALA A 15 -15.34 -6.10 -41.74
N ILE A 16 -15.34 -6.79 -40.59
CA ILE A 16 -14.58 -6.37 -39.39
C ILE A 16 -13.08 -6.65 -39.56
N HIS A 17 -12.67 -7.61 -40.40
CA HIS A 17 -11.27 -7.86 -40.71
C HIS A 17 -10.69 -6.92 -41.78
N LEU A 18 -11.52 -6.39 -42.69
CA LEU A 18 -11.03 -5.53 -43.79
C LEU A 18 -10.93 -4.04 -43.41
N PHE A 19 -11.75 -3.56 -42.45
CA PHE A 19 -11.70 -2.15 -42.01
C PHE A 19 -10.54 -1.84 -41.04
N ALA A 20 -9.92 -2.86 -40.44
CA ALA A 20 -8.73 -2.69 -39.60
C ALA A 20 -7.42 -2.57 -40.40
N PHE A 21 -7.44 -2.88 -41.70
CA PHE A 21 -6.22 -2.95 -42.51
C PHE A 21 -5.96 -1.73 -43.41
N THR A 22 -6.90 -0.80 -43.53
CA THR A 22 -6.79 0.35 -44.46
C THR A 22 -6.81 1.73 -43.79
N ALA A 23 -6.98 1.83 -42.47
CA ALA A 23 -6.99 3.11 -41.74
C ALA A 23 -5.69 3.47 -40.99
N PHE A 24 -4.67 2.60 -41.01
CA PHE A 24 -3.34 2.92 -40.46
C PHE A 24 -2.28 2.74 -41.53
N GLY A 25 -2.13 3.79 -42.35
CA GLY A 25 -0.95 3.96 -43.19
C GLY A 25 0.31 4.05 -42.34
N GLY A 26 1.29 3.21 -42.70
CA GLY A 26 2.72 3.28 -42.37
C GLY A 26 3.17 3.98 -41.08
N GLN A 27 3.48 3.21 -40.05
CA GLN A 27 4.78 3.19 -39.34
C GLN A 27 4.71 2.30 -38.06
N ASN A 28 5.78 1.54 -37.84
CA ASN A 28 6.15 0.78 -36.64
C ASN A 28 5.33 -0.46 -36.24
N ARG A 29 5.69 -1.59 -36.88
CA ARG A 29 5.33 -2.98 -36.55
C ARG A 29 5.92 -3.53 -35.23
N ALA A 30 6.55 -2.71 -34.37
CA ALA A 30 7.31 -3.19 -33.21
C ALA A 30 6.55 -3.19 -31.86
N ASP A 31 5.44 -2.44 -31.72
CA ASP A 31 4.83 -2.18 -30.40
C ASP A 31 3.56 -3.00 -30.06
N CYS A 32 3.19 -3.98 -30.88
CA CYS A 32 2.02 -4.85 -30.63
C CYS A 32 2.37 -6.23 -30.06
N LYS A 33 3.29 -6.31 -29.07
CA LYS A 33 3.64 -7.58 -28.40
C LYS A 33 2.99 -7.82 -27.02
N ASN A 34 2.13 -6.92 -26.53
CA ASN A 34 1.59 -6.99 -25.16
C ASN A 34 0.06 -7.23 -25.06
N LEU A 35 -0.60 -7.71 -26.12
CA LEU A 35 -2.04 -8.00 -26.10
C LEU A 35 -2.27 -9.50 -26.29
N THR A 36 -2.78 -10.19 -25.25
CA THR A 36 -2.93 -11.65 -25.27
C THR A 36 -4.30 -12.19 -25.70
N ARG A 37 -5.35 -11.35 -25.82
CA ARG A 37 -6.63 -11.54 -26.57
C ARG A 37 -7.74 -10.72 -25.88
N LYS A 38 -8.38 -9.82 -26.63
CA LYS A 38 -9.59 -9.09 -26.22
C LYS A 38 -10.75 -9.57 -27.09
N ILE A 39 -11.83 -10.07 -26.47
CA ILE A 39 -13.03 -10.48 -27.19
C ILE A 39 -14.18 -9.57 -26.81
N ILE A 40 -14.86 -9.03 -27.81
CA ILE A 40 -16.05 -8.19 -27.66
C ILE A 40 -17.25 -9.04 -28.05
N PHE A 41 -18.27 -9.06 -27.21
CA PHE A 41 -19.54 -9.70 -27.51
C PHE A 41 -20.70 -8.79 -27.13
N SER A 42 -21.79 -8.93 -27.87
CA SER A 42 -23.08 -8.34 -27.55
C SER A 42 -24.02 -9.47 -27.17
N ASP A 43 -24.80 -9.29 -26.11
CA ASP A 43 -25.95 -10.13 -25.85
C ASP A 43 -27.19 -9.50 -26.52
N HIS A 44 -28.33 -10.19 -26.42
CA HIS A 44 -29.61 -9.71 -26.95
C HIS A 44 -30.14 -8.45 -26.21
N SER A 45 -29.46 -7.98 -25.15
CA SER A 45 -29.85 -6.82 -24.33
C SER A 45 -29.10 -5.53 -24.68
N ASN A 46 -28.39 -5.48 -25.81
CA ASN A 46 -27.54 -4.36 -26.27
C ASN A 46 -26.35 -4.04 -25.35
N VAL A 47 -26.05 -4.89 -24.35
CA VAL A 47 -24.87 -4.71 -23.50
C VAL A 47 -23.64 -5.17 -24.27
N ARG A 48 -22.72 -4.24 -24.55
CA ARG A 48 -21.40 -4.57 -25.08
C ARG A 48 -20.50 -4.98 -23.92
N ALA A 49 -20.20 -6.26 -23.83
CA ALA A 49 -19.24 -6.79 -22.89
C ALA A 49 -17.93 -7.15 -23.61
N SER A 50 -16.80 -6.98 -22.94
CA SER A 50 -15.52 -7.51 -23.41
C SER A 50 -14.76 -8.19 -22.29
N VAL A 51 -14.14 -9.31 -22.63
CA VAL A 51 -13.24 -10.05 -21.74
C VAL A 51 -11.83 -9.96 -22.31
N GLU A 52 -10.89 -9.56 -21.45
CA GLU A 52 -9.47 -9.47 -21.77
C GLU A 52 -8.69 -10.38 -20.82
N LYS A 53 -7.85 -11.27 -21.38
CA LYS A 53 -6.89 -12.06 -20.60
C LYS A 53 -5.52 -11.39 -20.68
N THR A 54 -5.00 -10.95 -19.54
CA THR A 54 -3.69 -10.30 -19.45
C THR A 54 -2.55 -11.32 -19.52
N THR A 55 -1.33 -10.83 -19.70
CA THR A 55 -0.12 -11.67 -19.74
C THR A 55 0.21 -12.32 -18.40
N ASP A 56 -0.26 -11.76 -17.29
CA ASP A 56 -0.11 -12.37 -15.96
C ASP A 56 -1.19 -13.42 -15.66
N GLY A 57 -2.17 -13.60 -16.57
CA GLY A 57 -3.24 -14.58 -16.45
C GLY A 57 -4.48 -14.07 -15.73
N SER A 58 -4.57 -12.78 -15.41
CA SER A 58 -5.81 -12.15 -14.93
C SER A 58 -6.82 -11.94 -16.05
N PHE A 59 -8.09 -11.75 -15.65
CA PHE A 59 -9.18 -11.42 -16.56
C PHE A 59 -9.77 -10.04 -16.22
N ILE A 60 -9.95 -9.21 -17.23
CA ILE A 60 -10.66 -7.93 -17.12
C ILE A 60 -11.97 -8.06 -17.87
N ILE A 61 -13.07 -7.71 -17.21
CA ILE A 61 -14.41 -7.69 -17.79
C ILE A 61 -14.90 -6.25 -17.84
N THR A 62 -15.18 -5.80 -19.05
CA THR A 62 -15.73 -4.48 -19.33
C THR A 62 -17.16 -4.65 -19.80
N GLU A 63 -18.11 -3.90 -19.25
CA GLU A 63 -19.47 -3.82 -19.77
C GLU A 63 -19.81 -2.35 -19.98
N ASN A 64 -20.40 -2.00 -21.12
CA ASN A 64 -20.76 -0.63 -21.47
C ASN A 64 -19.58 0.36 -21.38
N ASN A 65 -18.39 -0.08 -21.82
CA ASN A 65 -17.12 0.66 -21.76
C ASN A 65 -16.59 0.96 -20.35
N GLU A 66 -17.18 0.38 -19.30
CA GLU A 66 -16.68 0.47 -17.93
C GLU A 66 -16.12 -0.87 -17.48
N THR A 67 -14.93 -0.86 -16.86
CA THR A 67 -14.42 -2.07 -16.19
C THR A 67 -15.33 -2.41 -15.04
N ARG A 68 -16.07 -3.51 -15.17
CA ARG A 68 -17.00 -4.00 -14.15
C ARG A 68 -16.34 -4.98 -13.20
N TYR A 69 -15.46 -5.85 -13.71
CA TYR A 69 -14.83 -6.89 -12.90
C TYR A 69 -13.36 -7.08 -13.25
N PHE A 70 -12.55 -7.29 -12.23
CA PHE A 70 -11.16 -7.74 -12.34
C PHE A 70 -11.02 -9.07 -11.59
N ILE A 71 -10.52 -10.08 -12.29
CA ILE A 71 -10.25 -11.40 -11.73
C ILE A 71 -8.73 -11.59 -11.67
N PRO A 72 -8.13 -11.65 -10.48
CA PRO A 72 -6.68 -11.78 -10.36
C PRO A 72 -6.18 -13.13 -10.87
N SER A 73 -4.89 -13.21 -11.22
CA SER A 73 -4.26 -14.44 -11.69
C SER A 73 -3.95 -15.47 -10.58
N TYR A 74 -4.04 -15.08 -9.32
CA TYR A 74 -3.69 -15.87 -8.14
C TYR A 74 -4.88 -16.64 -7.52
N LEU A 75 -5.90 -16.97 -8.31
CA LEU A 75 -7.02 -17.81 -7.86
C LEU A 75 -6.56 -19.21 -7.43
N PRO A 76 -7.30 -19.89 -6.53
CA PRO A 76 -7.15 -21.33 -6.32
C PRO A 76 -7.15 -22.08 -7.65
N TYR A 77 -6.27 -23.08 -7.78
CA TYR A 77 -6.03 -23.79 -9.04
C TYR A 77 -7.33 -24.31 -9.70
N SER A 78 -8.28 -24.81 -8.89
CA SER A 78 -9.58 -25.30 -9.37
C SER A 78 -10.43 -24.19 -10.02
N GLU A 79 -10.55 -23.04 -9.38
CA GLU A 79 -11.31 -21.89 -9.89
C GLU A 79 -10.64 -21.27 -11.13
N ARG A 80 -9.30 -21.15 -11.10
CA ARG A 80 -8.51 -20.67 -12.23
C ARG A 80 -8.71 -21.57 -13.46
N LYS A 81 -8.57 -22.87 -13.29
CA LYS A 81 -8.69 -23.86 -14.37
C LYS A 81 -10.08 -23.86 -14.98
N GLU A 82 -11.12 -23.65 -14.16
CA GLU A 82 -12.49 -23.58 -14.66
C GLU A 82 -12.72 -22.32 -15.53
N LEU A 83 -12.21 -21.17 -15.11
CA LEU A 83 -12.23 -19.93 -15.90
C LEU A 83 -11.40 -20.03 -17.18
N GLU A 84 -10.19 -20.61 -17.10
CA GLU A 84 -9.31 -20.79 -18.25
C GLU A 84 -9.90 -21.75 -19.29
N ASN A 85 -10.55 -22.83 -18.85
CA ASN A 85 -11.23 -23.77 -19.75
C ASN A 85 -12.43 -23.10 -20.44
N ALA A 86 -13.27 -22.40 -19.68
CA ALA A 86 -14.41 -21.68 -20.26
C ALA A 86 -13.94 -20.62 -21.27
N PHE A 87 -12.90 -19.85 -20.92
CA PHE A 87 -12.25 -18.89 -21.81
C PHE A 87 -11.72 -19.55 -23.09
N ALA A 88 -11.03 -20.69 -22.99
CA ALA A 88 -10.51 -21.40 -24.14
C ALA A 88 -11.61 -21.82 -25.13
N VAL A 89 -12.79 -22.22 -24.64
CA VAL A 89 -13.92 -22.64 -25.49
C VAL A 89 -14.51 -21.46 -26.28
N PHE A 90 -14.84 -20.35 -25.63
CA PHE A 90 -15.47 -19.23 -26.35
C PHE A 90 -14.49 -18.30 -27.08
N THR A 91 -13.17 -18.49 -26.88
CA THR A 91 -12.10 -17.79 -27.61
C THR A 91 -11.48 -18.63 -28.73
N ALA A 92 -12.04 -19.80 -29.01
CA ALA A 92 -11.60 -20.68 -30.08
C ALA A 92 -11.77 -20.03 -31.47
N HIS A 93 -10.78 -20.24 -32.35
CA HIS A 93 -10.77 -19.67 -33.72
C HIS A 93 -11.48 -20.55 -34.74
N SER A 94 -11.79 -21.79 -34.35
CA SER A 94 -12.58 -22.71 -35.15
C SER A 94 -13.59 -23.46 -34.29
N PRO A 95 -14.68 -23.96 -34.87
CA PRO A 95 -15.63 -24.77 -34.11
C PRO A 95 -15.03 -26.12 -33.69
N GLU A 96 -13.97 -26.61 -34.35
CA GLU A 96 -13.20 -27.79 -33.93
C GLU A 96 -12.36 -27.51 -32.68
N GLU A 97 -11.70 -26.35 -32.63
CA GLU A 97 -10.99 -25.88 -31.43
C GLU A 97 -11.96 -25.71 -30.26
N ALA A 98 -13.14 -25.12 -30.49
CA ALA A 98 -14.16 -24.92 -29.45
C ALA A 98 -14.62 -26.27 -28.86
N LEU A 99 -14.88 -27.26 -29.71
CA LEU A 99 -15.30 -28.60 -29.29
C LEU A 99 -14.18 -29.35 -28.57
N ARG A 100 -12.93 -29.27 -29.04
CA ARG A 100 -11.78 -29.87 -28.31
C ARG A 100 -11.57 -29.23 -26.95
N ALA A 101 -11.64 -27.90 -26.87
CA ALA A 101 -11.55 -27.16 -25.61
C ALA A 101 -12.71 -27.51 -24.66
N ALA A 102 -13.88 -27.83 -25.19
CA ALA A 102 -15.04 -28.29 -24.44
C ALA A 102 -14.98 -29.80 -24.06
N GLY A 103 -13.92 -30.52 -24.45
CA GLY A 103 -13.68 -31.90 -24.06
C GLY A 103 -14.26 -32.97 -25.01
N TYR A 104 -14.76 -32.59 -26.19
CA TYR A 104 -15.25 -33.55 -27.18
C TYR A 104 -14.07 -34.29 -27.84
N LYS A 105 -14.03 -35.63 -27.70
CA LYS A 105 -12.91 -36.47 -28.19
C LYS A 105 -13.11 -37.04 -29.60
N ASN A 106 -14.34 -37.07 -30.13
CA ASN A 106 -14.67 -37.63 -31.45
C ASN A 106 -15.68 -36.72 -32.17
N ILE A 107 -15.20 -35.88 -33.09
CA ILE A 107 -16.04 -34.97 -33.88
C ILE A 107 -16.34 -35.65 -35.23
N LYS A 108 -17.38 -36.49 -35.28
CA LYS A 108 -17.82 -37.17 -36.51
C LYS A 108 -19.33 -37.01 -36.72
N ASN A 109 -19.81 -35.77 -36.87
CA ASN A 109 -21.24 -35.54 -37.04
C ASN A 109 -21.53 -34.38 -38.00
N ALA A 110 -22.58 -34.51 -38.82
CA ALA A 110 -22.97 -33.54 -39.86
C ALA A 110 -23.42 -32.17 -39.32
N ASN A 111 -23.56 -32.01 -37.99
CA ASN A 111 -24.08 -30.81 -37.34
C ASN A 111 -23.09 -30.15 -36.35
N TRP A 112 -21.80 -30.44 -36.48
CA TRP A 112 -20.76 -29.98 -35.53
C TRP A 112 -20.69 -28.46 -35.38
N HIS A 113 -21.02 -27.67 -36.41
CA HIS A 113 -21.10 -26.21 -36.31
C HIS A 113 -22.15 -25.72 -35.31
N ALA A 114 -23.34 -26.34 -35.29
CA ALA A 114 -24.40 -25.98 -34.35
C ALA A 114 -24.03 -26.39 -32.91
N VAL A 115 -23.42 -27.57 -32.76
CA VAL A 115 -22.92 -28.06 -31.46
C VAL A 115 -21.82 -27.13 -30.92
N ALA A 116 -20.89 -26.70 -31.77
CA ALA A 116 -19.84 -25.78 -31.40
C ALA A 116 -20.37 -24.39 -31.02
N ALA A 117 -21.35 -23.86 -31.77
CA ALA A 117 -21.99 -22.58 -31.45
C ALA A 117 -22.68 -22.62 -30.08
N ASN A 118 -23.37 -23.72 -29.76
CA ASN A 118 -23.97 -23.91 -28.43
C ASN A 118 -22.90 -24.04 -27.34
N ALA A 119 -21.83 -24.81 -27.57
CA ALA A 119 -20.73 -24.95 -26.62
C ALA A 119 -20.03 -23.61 -26.33
N VAL A 120 -19.83 -22.77 -27.36
CA VAL A 120 -19.30 -21.40 -27.22
C VAL A 120 -20.22 -20.53 -26.38
N LYS A 121 -21.54 -20.58 -26.65
CA LYS A 121 -22.54 -19.81 -25.89
C LYS A 121 -22.58 -20.24 -24.42
N GLU A 122 -22.67 -21.55 -24.15
CA GLU A 122 -22.69 -22.10 -22.80
C GLU A 122 -21.40 -21.78 -22.04
N ALA A 123 -20.24 -21.92 -22.68
CA ALA A 123 -18.97 -21.57 -22.06
C ALA A 123 -18.84 -20.07 -21.75
N ARG A 124 -19.35 -19.20 -22.63
CA ARG A 124 -19.40 -17.75 -22.39
C ARG A 124 -20.30 -17.42 -21.20
N ASP A 125 -21.52 -17.94 -21.18
CA ASP A 125 -22.49 -17.65 -20.13
C ASP A 125 -21.98 -18.21 -18.79
N LYS A 126 -21.41 -19.42 -18.80
CA LYS A 126 -20.72 -20.03 -17.65
C LYS A 126 -19.53 -19.19 -17.18
N PHE A 127 -18.71 -18.69 -18.11
CA PHE A 127 -17.59 -17.80 -17.79
C PHE A 127 -18.07 -16.53 -17.10
N MET A 128 -19.10 -15.85 -17.62
CA MET A 128 -19.62 -14.62 -17.02
C MET A 128 -20.20 -14.86 -15.62
N VAL A 129 -20.92 -15.96 -15.42
CA VAL A 129 -21.44 -16.34 -14.09
C VAL A 129 -20.29 -16.65 -13.11
N LEU A 130 -19.32 -17.46 -13.53
CA LEU A 130 -18.14 -17.78 -12.71
C LEU A 130 -17.33 -16.54 -12.38
N ALA A 131 -17.07 -15.70 -13.38
CA ALA A 131 -16.32 -14.47 -13.24
C ALA A 131 -16.99 -13.49 -12.30
N ARG A 132 -18.30 -13.28 -12.45
CA ARG A 132 -19.08 -12.43 -11.55
C ARG A 132 -19.10 -13.01 -10.15
N ARG A 133 -19.33 -14.32 -10.00
CA ARG A 133 -19.30 -14.99 -8.69
C ARG A 133 -17.93 -14.90 -8.04
N THR A 134 -16.85 -15.08 -8.79
CA THR A 134 -15.47 -14.99 -8.31
C THR A 134 -15.09 -13.54 -8.00
N ALA A 135 -15.51 -12.56 -8.79
CA ALA A 135 -15.30 -11.15 -8.52
C ALA A 135 -16.13 -10.67 -7.32
N GLU A 136 -17.38 -11.10 -7.18
CA GLU A 136 -18.23 -10.81 -6.03
C GLU A 136 -17.74 -11.53 -4.77
N LYS A 137 -17.30 -12.78 -4.89
CA LYS A 137 -16.63 -13.52 -3.81
C LYS A 137 -15.35 -12.81 -3.43
N HIS A 138 -14.54 -12.36 -4.38
CA HIS A 138 -13.36 -11.56 -4.08
C HIS A 138 -13.70 -10.18 -3.54
N LEU A 139 -14.79 -9.53 -3.92
CA LEU A 139 -15.24 -8.27 -3.33
C LEU A 139 -15.73 -8.46 -1.90
N ARG A 140 -16.46 -9.56 -1.64
CA ARG A 140 -16.92 -9.97 -0.31
C ARG A 140 -15.73 -10.37 0.57
N ASP A 141 -14.88 -11.27 0.10
CA ASP A 141 -13.61 -11.65 0.73
C ASP A 141 -12.65 -10.46 0.82
N ALA A 142 -12.73 -9.46 -0.07
CA ALA A 142 -11.90 -8.23 -0.05
C ALA A 142 -12.34 -7.22 1.00
N THR A 143 -13.52 -7.37 1.61
CA THR A 143 -13.77 -6.70 2.90
C THR A 143 -12.82 -7.21 4.00
N GLY A 144 -12.17 -8.37 3.79
CA GLY A 144 -11.09 -8.91 4.63
C GLY A 144 -9.72 -9.14 3.94
N GLY A 145 -9.61 -9.07 2.61
CA GLY A 145 -8.42 -9.54 1.88
C GLY A 145 -7.79 -8.58 0.87
N GLY A 146 -8.43 -7.46 0.51
CA GLY A 146 -7.92 -6.53 -0.51
C GLY A 146 -7.79 -7.10 -1.93
N PHE A 147 -7.53 -6.23 -2.92
CA PHE A 147 -7.17 -6.63 -4.27
C PHE A 147 -6.10 -5.73 -4.89
N PHE A 148 -5.27 -6.32 -5.74
CA PHE A 148 -4.23 -5.63 -6.48
C PHE A 148 -4.52 -5.69 -7.97
N THR A 149 -4.63 -4.53 -8.63
CA THR A 149 -4.70 -4.45 -10.09
C THR A 149 -3.50 -3.73 -10.65
N ARG A 150 -3.30 -3.86 -11.96
CA ARG A 150 -2.45 -2.94 -12.72
C ARG A 150 -3.31 -1.88 -13.38
N ALA A 151 -2.81 -0.65 -13.43
CA ALA A 151 -3.49 0.40 -14.17
C ALA A 151 -3.55 0.05 -15.67
N SER A 152 -4.67 0.36 -16.30
CA SER A 152 -4.85 0.15 -17.74
C SER A 152 -3.80 0.94 -18.55
N PRO A 153 -3.42 0.49 -19.76
CA PRO A 153 -2.49 1.23 -20.62
C PRO A 153 -2.96 2.68 -20.87
N ALA A 154 -4.27 2.89 -21.04
CA ALA A 154 -4.84 4.22 -21.20
C ALA A 154 -4.61 5.11 -19.97
N LYS A 155 -4.82 4.57 -18.76
CA LYS A 155 -4.57 5.33 -17.52
C LYS A 155 -3.08 5.64 -17.33
N GLN A 156 -2.20 4.70 -17.67
CA GLN A 156 -0.76 4.95 -17.59
C GLN A 156 -0.29 5.99 -18.60
N ALA A 157 -0.82 5.98 -19.83
CA ALA A 157 -0.53 7.01 -20.84
C ALA A 157 -1.04 8.39 -20.39
N GLU A 158 -2.24 8.45 -19.80
CA GLU A 158 -2.79 9.68 -19.22
C GLU A 158 -1.86 10.24 -18.13
N LEU A 159 -1.44 9.42 -17.18
CA LEU A 159 -0.54 9.81 -16.09
C LEU A 159 0.85 10.21 -16.59
N GLY A 160 1.36 9.54 -17.63
CA GLY A 160 2.60 9.92 -18.30
C GLY A 160 2.52 11.29 -18.99
N ALA A 161 1.40 11.57 -19.66
CA ALA A 161 1.16 12.87 -20.29
C ALA A 161 0.98 13.99 -19.25
N VAL A 162 0.33 13.71 -18.11
CA VAL A 162 0.25 14.65 -16.99
C VAL A 162 1.65 14.96 -16.47
N PHE A 163 2.49 13.95 -16.25
CA PHE A 163 3.87 14.13 -15.82
C PHE A 163 4.69 15.03 -16.76
N LEU A 164 4.60 14.83 -18.08
CA LEU A 164 5.32 15.68 -19.04
C LEU A 164 4.91 17.15 -18.96
N ARG A 165 3.63 17.42 -18.67
CA ARG A 165 3.12 18.79 -18.53
C ARG A 165 3.48 19.42 -17.18
N SER A 166 3.41 18.65 -16.10
CA SER A 166 3.56 19.17 -14.73
C SER A 166 4.99 19.07 -14.19
N GLY A 167 5.80 18.15 -14.71
CA GLY A 167 7.07 17.74 -14.13
C GLY A 167 6.91 17.00 -12.80
N ALA A 168 8.06 16.69 -12.17
CA ALA A 168 8.12 16.13 -10.81
C ALA A 168 8.18 17.21 -9.70
N THR A 169 8.68 18.40 -10.03
CA THR A 169 8.78 19.51 -9.08
C THR A 169 7.44 20.24 -9.03
N LYS A 170 6.81 20.26 -7.87
CA LYS A 170 5.56 21.01 -7.64
C LYS A 170 5.89 22.50 -7.47
N LYS A 171 5.21 23.35 -8.24
CA LYS A 171 5.22 24.80 -7.99
C LYS A 171 4.48 25.09 -6.69
N ILE A 172 5.11 25.85 -5.78
CA ILE A 172 4.41 26.43 -4.64
C ILE A 172 3.92 27.81 -5.07
N THR A 173 2.61 28.02 -5.06
CA THR A 173 1.98 29.29 -5.47
C THR A 173 1.47 30.05 -4.25
N GLY A 174 1.54 31.38 -4.29
CA GLY A 174 1.06 32.26 -3.22
C GLY A 174 2.17 32.74 -2.28
N LYS A 175 1.79 33.43 -1.20
CA LYS A 175 2.74 33.84 -0.15
C LYS A 175 3.05 32.63 0.73
N VAL A 176 4.32 32.25 0.79
CA VAL A 176 4.84 31.10 1.51
C VAL A 176 5.75 31.59 2.62
N LYS A 177 5.60 31.03 3.83
CA LYS A 177 6.62 31.14 4.88
C LYS A 177 6.92 29.76 5.46
N ARG A 178 8.12 29.59 6.00
CA ARG A 178 8.49 28.39 6.77
C ARG A 178 7.69 28.37 8.07
N VAL A 179 7.37 27.18 8.56
CA VAL A 179 6.69 27.01 9.86
C VAL A 179 7.64 27.44 10.98
N GLY A 180 7.20 28.42 11.77
CA GLY A 180 7.84 28.85 13.02
C GLY A 180 7.31 28.09 14.22
N GLU A 181 7.74 28.47 15.43
CA GLU A 181 7.15 27.91 16.66
C GLU A 181 5.75 28.48 16.92
N GLU A 182 5.55 29.75 16.54
CA GLU A 182 4.28 30.48 16.63
C GLU A 182 3.17 29.91 15.74
N ASP A 183 3.54 29.11 14.74
CA ASP A 183 2.62 28.44 13.82
C ASP A 183 2.15 27.06 14.33
N ILE A 184 2.73 26.60 15.45
CA ILE A 184 2.38 25.34 16.09
C ILE A 184 1.22 25.55 17.05
N ALA A 185 0.07 24.93 16.76
CA ALA A 185 -1.14 25.08 17.57
C ALA A 185 -0.96 24.51 18.98
N ILE A 186 -0.26 23.37 19.10
CA ILE A 186 0.05 22.72 20.37
C ILE A 186 1.49 22.22 20.30
N ASN A 187 2.35 22.70 21.18
CA ASN A 187 3.73 22.24 21.30
C ASN A 187 3.88 21.33 22.52
N LEU A 188 3.87 20.02 22.29
CA LEU A 188 3.95 18.99 23.30
C LEU A 188 5.28 19.02 24.06
N ASN A 189 6.37 19.42 23.40
CA ASN A 189 7.69 19.54 24.04
C ASN A 189 7.76 20.71 25.05
N LYS A 190 6.83 21.68 24.95
CA LYS A 190 6.73 22.83 25.86
C LYS A 190 5.51 22.75 26.79
N SER A 191 4.76 21.64 26.71
CA SER A 191 3.58 21.44 27.54
C SER A 191 4.00 20.97 28.93
N THR A 192 3.34 21.47 29.97
CA THR A 192 3.53 20.99 31.34
C THR A 192 2.88 19.62 31.54
N ASP A 193 3.27 18.89 32.59
CA ASP A 193 2.67 17.60 32.93
C ASP A 193 1.15 17.67 33.08
N ALA A 194 0.63 18.75 33.67
CA ALA A 194 -0.82 18.98 33.80
C ALA A 194 -1.50 19.18 32.43
N GLN A 195 -0.85 19.91 31.51
CA GLN A 195 -1.36 20.07 30.14
C GLN A 195 -1.34 18.74 29.39
N LEU A 196 -0.25 17.98 29.49
CA LEU A 196 -0.13 16.66 28.87
C LEU A 196 -1.16 15.68 29.43
N ALA A 197 -1.38 15.66 30.75
CA ALA A 197 -2.41 14.85 31.39
C ALA A 197 -3.82 15.24 30.91
N GLY A 198 -4.11 16.55 30.80
CA GLY A 198 -5.37 17.04 30.25
C GLY A 198 -5.59 16.62 28.79
N LEU A 199 -4.53 16.64 27.97
CA LEU A 199 -4.59 16.13 26.59
C LEU A 199 -4.84 14.62 26.55
N VAL A 200 -4.13 13.83 27.36
CA VAL A 200 -4.35 12.38 27.45
C VAL A 200 -5.80 12.07 27.83
N GLN A 201 -6.37 12.80 28.78
CA GLN A 201 -7.76 12.60 29.19
C GLN A 201 -8.75 12.95 28.07
N ALA A 202 -8.62 14.13 27.46
CA ALA A 202 -9.45 14.52 26.32
C ALA A 202 -9.33 13.54 25.14
N GLY A 203 -8.12 13.04 24.91
CA GLY A 203 -7.84 12.03 23.91
C GLY A 203 -8.56 10.72 24.17
N ARG A 204 -8.50 10.20 25.40
CA ARG A 204 -9.21 8.96 25.79
C ARG A 204 -10.70 9.03 25.48
N ASP A 205 -11.33 10.17 25.74
CA ASP A 205 -12.75 10.37 25.44
C ASP A 205 -13.02 10.37 23.92
N GLY A 206 -12.07 10.89 23.13
CA GLY A 206 -12.14 10.91 21.66
C GLY A 206 -11.75 9.61 20.96
N LEU A 207 -10.97 8.74 21.60
CA LEU A 207 -10.52 7.47 20.99
C LEU A 207 -11.67 6.56 20.58
N LYS A 208 -12.85 6.73 21.17
CA LYS A 208 -14.05 5.98 20.79
C LYS A 208 -14.46 6.18 19.33
N GLU A 209 -14.11 7.32 18.76
CA GLU A 209 -14.41 7.72 17.38
C GLU A 209 -13.28 7.40 16.39
N LEU A 210 -12.15 6.88 16.88
CA LEU A 210 -10.92 6.72 16.11
C LEU A 210 -10.93 5.45 15.22
N VAL A 211 -10.37 5.59 14.03
CA VAL A 211 -9.84 4.53 13.17
C VAL A 211 -8.34 4.72 13.04
N TYR A 212 -7.56 3.67 13.33
CA TYR A 212 -6.11 3.70 13.22
C TYR A 212 -5.68 3.08 11.89
N PHE A 213 -5.13 3.90 11.00
CA PHE A 213 -4.67 3.48 9.69
C PHE A 213 -3.16 3.58 9.57
N THR A 214 -2.53 2.58 8.95
CA THR A 214 -1.09 2.57 8.69
C THR A 214 -0.74 1.97 7.34
N SER A 215 0.34 2.42 6.71
CA SER A 215 0.79 1.89 5.42
C SER A 215 1.97 0.92 5.55
N GLY A 216 1.68 -0.38 5.55
CA GLY A 216 2.64 -1.49 5.39
C GLY A 216 3.00 -1.81 3.93
N ALA A 217 2.63 -0.97 2.97
CA ALA A 217 2.82 -1.21 1.53
C ALA A 217 4.30 -1.13 1.07
N GLY A 218 5.17 -0.50 1.86
CA GLY A 218 6.55 -0.19 1.46
C GLY A 218 7.56 -1.30 1.79
N LEU A 219 8.39 -1.64 0.80
CA LEU A 219 9.66 -2.33 1.03
C LEU A 219 10.73 -1.33 1.51
N TRP A 220 11.60 -1.77 2.41
CA TRP A 220 12.76 -1.00 2.82
C TRP A 220 13.89 -1.18 1.81
N SER A 221 13.87 -0.39 0.74
CA SER A 221 14.90 -0.47 -0.31
C SER A 221 16.32 -0.32 0.25
N ARG A 222 16.49 0.52 1.29
CA ARG A 222 17.77 0.73 1.97
C ARG A 222 18.16 -0.39 2.95
N GLY A 223 17.20 -1.23 3.35
CA GLY A 223 17.43 -2.46 4.11
C GLY A 223 17.44 -3.70 3.23
N GLY A 224 17.87 -3.60 1.98
CA GLY A 224 17.92 -4.75 1.07
C GLY A 224 16.54 -5.30 0.68
N GLY A 225 15.50 -4.47 0.70
CA GLY A 225 14.15 -4.85 0.28
C GLY A 225 13.36 -5.68 1.30
N GLN A 226 13.65 -5.54 2.60
CA GLN A 226 12.80 -6.14 3.65
C GLN A 226 11.41 -5.52 3.71
N VAL A 227 10.43 -6.25 4.24
CA VAL A 227 9.11 -5.69 4.53
C VAL A 227 9.23 -4.86 5.81
N LYS A 228 9.15 -3.53 5.69
CA LYS A 228 9.30 -2.61 6.83
C LYS A 228 8.42 -2.97 8.03
N ALA A 229 7.19 -3.39 7.75
CA ALA A 229 6.19 -3.73 8.76
C ALA A 229 6.60 -4.88 9.69
N LEU A 230 7.48 -5.76 9.21
CA LEU A 230 7.82 -7.02 9.88
C LEU A 230 9.22 -7.01 10.50
N LEU A 231 10.01 -5.98 10.22
CA LEU A 231 11.36 -5.87 10.75
C LEU A 231 11.31 -5.54 12.26
N PRO A 232 11.87 -6.40 13.15
CA PRO A 232 11.86 -6.15 14.59
C PRO A 232 12.69 -4.91 14.94
N PHE A 233 12.18 -3.97 15.73
CA PHE A 233 12.93 -2.78 16.15
C PHE A 233 14.15 -3.14 17.00
N ASN A 234 14.05 -4.15 17.87
CA ASN A 234 15.14 -4.66 18.67
C ASN A 234 16.05 -5.66 17.93
N LEU A 235 16.12 -5.58 16.59
CA LEU A 235 16.92 -6.51 15.79
C LEU A 235 18.35 -6.63 16.32
N LYS A 236 19.04 -5.49 16.57
CA LYS A 236 20.44 -5.46 17.03
C LYS A 236 20.67 -6.20 18.34
N ASP A 237 19.76 -6.04 19.30
CA ASP A 237 19.90 -6.62 20.64
C ASP A 237 19.61 -8.12 20.66
N LEU A 238 18.94 -8.62 19.62
CA LEU A 238 18.62 -10.03 19.44
C LEU A 238 19.64 -10.78 18.56
N MET A 239 20.74 -10.16 18.14
CA MET A 239 21.81 -10.81 17.39
C MET A 239 23.16 -10.66 18.07
N SER A 240 24.11 -11.54 17.71
CA SER A 240 25.51 -11.33 18.03
C SER A 240 26.05 -10.04 17.37
N ALA A 241 27.08 -9.45 17.96
CA ALA A 241 27.73 -8.27 17.38
C ALA A 241 28.31 -8.56 15.98
N GLU A 242 28.82 -9.78 15.76
CA GLU A 242 29.30 -10.27 14.47
C GLU A 242 28.18 -10.34 13.43
N ASP A 243 27.03 -10.94 13.79
CA ASP A 243 25.90 -11.08 12.87
C ASP A 243 25.29 -9.72 12.51
N PHE A 244 25.22 -8.80 13.47
CA PHE A 244 24.75 -7.44 13.19
C PHE A 244 25.71 -6.69 12.24
N LYS A 245 27.03 -6.77 12.47
CA LYS A 245 28.03 -6.21 11.54
C LYS A 245 27.90 -6.82 10.14
N ARG A 246 27.67 -8.13 10.06
CA ARG A 246 27.46 -8.87 8.81
C ARG A 246 26.21 -8.39 8.09
N LEU A 247 25.10 -8.22 8.81
CA LEU A 247 23.84 -7.71 8.29
C LEU A 247 23.96 -6.28 7.74
N VAL A 248 24.67 -5.39 8.44
CA VAL A 248 25.00 -4.04 7.94
C VAL A 248 25.80 -4.10 6.64
N LYS A 249 26.84 -4.95 6.59
CA LYS A 249 27.65 -5.13 5.37
C LYS A 249 26.81 -5.63 4.19
N LEU A 250 25.95 -6.63 4.40
CA LEU A 250 25.06 -7.16 3.36
C LEU A 250 24.11 -6.08 2.83
N SER A 251 23.54 -5.26 3.71
CA SER A 251 22.69 -4.15 3.32
C SER A 251 23.42 -3.12 2.46
N ASN A 252 24.69 -2.80 2.79
CA ASN A 252 25.50 -1.89 1.99
C ASN A 252 25.79 -2.45 0.59
N ILE A 253 25.99 -3.76 0.46
CA ILE A 253 26.13 -4.44 -0.84
C ILE A 253 24.82 -4.31 -1.65
N LEU A 254 23.68 -4.61 -1.02
CA LEU A 254 22.36 -4.61 -1.69
C LEU A 254 21.86 -3.22 -2.11
N THR A 255 22.40 -2.17 -1.50
CA THR A 255 22.01 -0.77 -1.78
C THR A 255 22.97 -0.03 -2.69
N ALA A 256 24.06 -0.68 -3.10
CA ALA A 256 25.02 -0.11 -4.04
C ALA A 256 24.39 0.10 -5.43
N SER A 257 24.76 1.22 -6.08
CA SER A 257 24.06 1.72 -7.27
C SER A 257 24.59 1.19 -8.62
N SER A 258 25.74 0.51 -8.63
CA SER A 258 26.40 0.02 -9.84
C SER A 258 27.17 -1.29 -9.60
N PRO A 259 27.44 -2.10 -10.65
CA PRO A 259 28.28 -3.30 -10.53
C PRO A 259 29.64 -3.04 -9.87
N ALA A 260 30.31 -1.94 -10.24
CA ALA A 260 31.59 -1.56 -9.64
C ALA A 260 31.48 -1.29 -8.14
N THR A 261 30.45 -0.55 -7.72
CA THR A 261 30.22 -0.28 -6.29
C THR A 261 29.82 -1.53 -5.50
N ILE A 262 29.10 -2.47 -6.13
CA ILE A 262 28.73 -3.76 -5.52
C ILE A 262 30.00 -4.59 -5.25
N LEU A 263 30.88 -4.71 -6.24
CA LEU A 263 32.15 -5.44 -6.11
C LEU A 263 33.04 -4.83 -5.03
N LYS A 264 33.16 -3.51 -5.01
CA LYS A 264 33.89 -2.77 -3.97
C LYS A 264 33.30 -3.03 -2.58
N ALA A 265 31.99 -2.94 -2.42
CA ALA A 265 31.30 -3.20 -1.14
C ALA A 265 31.47 -4.67 -0.68
N ALA A 266 31.55 -5.60 -1.63
CA ALA A 266 31.80 -7.01 -1.36
C ALA A 266 33.29 -7.32 -1.05
N GLY A 267 34.20 -6.35 -1.23
CA GLY A 267 35.64 -6.56 -1.09
C GLY A 267 36.23 -7.43 -2.21
N ARG A 268 35.59 -7.47 -3.39
CA ARG A 268 36.03 -8.28 -4.53
C ARG A 268 36.78 -7.43 -5.56
N GLN A 269 37.95 -7.90 -5.96
CA GLN A 269 38.65 -7.43 -7.15
C GLN A 269 38.31 -8.34 -8.34
N LEU A 270 38.01 -7.74 -9.49
CA LEU A 270 37.71 -8.48 -10.73
C LEU A 270 39.00 -8.95 -11.41
N ARG A 271 38.95 -10.14 -12.01
CA ARG A 271 39.95 -10.55 -12.99
C ARG A 271 39.61 -9.95 -14.36
N SER A 272 40.62 -9.77 -15.22
CA SER A 272 40.49 -9.08 -16.51
C SER A 272 39.46 -9.70 -17.48
N TRP A 273 39.17 -10.99 -17.35
CA TRP A 273 38.24 -11.73 -18.21
C TRP A 273 36.82 -11.84 -17.63
N GLU A 274 36.57 -11.33 -16.42
CA GLU A 274 35.31 -11.50 -15.73
C GLU A 274 34.27 -10.44 -16.12
N ASN A 275 33.03 -10.88 -16.39
CA ASN A 275 31.91 -9.96 -16.61
C ASN A 275 31.43 -9.37 -15.27
N SER A 276 31.72 -8.09 -15.05
CA SER A 276 31.40 -7.36 -13.83
C SER A 276 29.91 -7.36 -13.47
N ALA A 277 29.03 -7.24 -14.48
CA ALA A 277 27.58 -7.20 -14.27
C ALA A 277 27.05 -8.55 -13.78
N LYS A 278 27.45 -9.64 -14.44
CA LYS A 278 27.04 -11.01 -14.07
C LYS A 278 27.54 -11.40 -12.67
N ILE A 279 28.73 -10.97 -12.29
CA ILE A 279 29.27 -11.23 -10.96
C ILE A 279 28.54 -10.41 -9.90
N ALA A 280 28.30 -9.12 -10.17
CA ALA A 280 27.54 -8.26 -9.27
C ALA A 280 26.14 -8.82 -9.01
N GLU A 281 25.45 -9.31 -10.04
CA GLU A 281 24.15 -9.98 -9.91
C GLU A 281 24.21 -11.21 -8.98
N ASN A 282 25.21 -12.09 -9.17
CA ASN A 282 25.41 -13.24 -8.30
C ASN A 282 25.70 -12.86 -6.84
N ILE A 283 26.50 -11.80 -6.63
CA ILE A 283 26.78 -11.27 -5.29
C ILE A 283 25.49 -10.76 -4.66
N LEU A 284 24.71 -9.94 -5.37
CA LEU A 284 23.43 -9.43 -4.87
C LEU A 284 22.48 -10.57 -4.49
N ALA A 285 22.33 -11.59 -5.33
CA ALA A 285 21.46 -12.73 -5.06
C ALA A 285 21.88 -13.50 -3.78
N ARG A 286 23.18 -13.78 -3.62
CA ARG A 286 23.71 -14.44 -2.42
C ARG A 286 23.58 -13.57 -1.18
N SER A 287 23.91 -12.29 -1.29
CA SER A 287 23.79 -11.34 -0.18
C SER A 287 22.35 -11.15 0.27
N LYS A 288 21.38 -11.18 -0.66
CA LYS A 288 19.96 -11.13 -0.35
C LYS A 288 19.51 -12.36 0.42
N LEU A 289 19.87 -13.55 -0.05
CA LEU A 289 19.55 -14.81 0.63
C LEU A 289 20.13 -14.85 2.04
N GLU A 290 21.36 -14.39 2.21
CA GLU A 290 22.03 -14.36 3.51
C GLU A 290 21.40 -13.34 4.47
N LEU A 291 21.07 -12.14 3.97
CA LEU A 291 20.39 -11.12 4.76
C LEU A 291 18.99 -11.60 5.19
N ASP A 292 18.25 -12.23 4.28
CA ASP A 292 16.94 -12.81 4.58
C ASP A 292 17.03 -13.89 5.68
N LYS A 293 18.08 -14.72 5.66
CA LYS A 293 18.33 -15.72 6.72
C LYS A 293 18.59 -15.08 8.07
N LEU A 294 19.45 -14.05 8.13
CA LEU A 294 19.78 -13.36 9.39
C LEU A 294 18.53 -12.70 9.99
N VAL A 295 17.75 -11.98 9.17
CA VAL A 295 16.51 -11.34 9.64
C VAL A 295 15.47 -12.39 10.08
N SER A 296 15.26 -13.44 9.28
CA SER A 296 14.28 -14.50 9.59
C SER A 296 14.61 -15.27 10.86
N ALA A 297 15.90 -15.39 11.22
CA ALA A 297 16.32 -16.03 12.47
C ALA A 297 15.84 -15.23 13.68
N VAL A 298 15.96 -13.89 13.62
CA VAL A 298 15.51 -12.99 14.70
C VAL A 298 13.99 -12.89 14.75
N GLU A 299 13.31 -12.80 13.60
CA GLU A 299 11.83 -12.67 13.54
C GLU A 299 11.08 -13.81 14.25
N ARG A 300 11.70 -14.98 14.42
CA ARG A 300 11.12 -16.15 15.09
C ARG A 300 11.25 -16.11 16.61
N LEU A 301 12.04 -15.20 17.16
CA LEU A 301 12.23 -15.09 18.60
C LEU A 301 10.98 -14.50 19.29
N PRO A 302 10.58 -15.04 20.44
CA PRO A 302 9.48 -14.49 21.27
C PRO A 302 9.60 -12.98 21.55
N GLU A 303 10.82 -12.49 21.73
CA GLU A 303 11.17 -11.14 22.13
C GLU A 303 11.23 -10.17 20.94
N ALA A 304 11.22 -10.66 19.70
CA ALA A 304 11.27 -9.80 18.52
C ALA A 304 10.00 -8.98 18.42
N LEU A 305 10.12 -7.65 18.43
CA LEU A 305 8.96 -6.74 18.35
C LEU A 305 9.05 -5.85 17.12
N ASN A 306 8.16 -6.08 16.16
CA ASN A 306 8.09 -5.32 14.92
C ASN A 306 6.97 -4.25 14.96
N PRO A 307 6.90 -3.31 14.00
CA PRO A 307 5.91 -2.25 14.06
C PRO A 307 4.45 -2.73 14.11
N VAL A 308 4.13 -3.88 13.50
CA VAL A 308 2.77 -4.47 13.59
C VAL A 308 2.46 -4.87 15.03
N ASP A 309 3.41 -5.49 15.73
CA ASP A 309 3.27 -5.87 17.14
C ASP A 309 2.95 -4.66 18.01
N LEU A 310 3.78 -3.61 17.93
CA LEU A 310 3.63 -2.43 18.78
C LEU A 310 2.30 -1.69 18.49
N LYS A 311 1.90 -1.58 17.23
CA LYS A 311 0.62 -0.95 16.87
C LYS A 311 -0.59 -1.75 17.36
N LEU A 312 -0.53 -3.08 17.28
CA LEU A 312 -1.59 -3.97 17.80
C LEU A 312 -1.70 -3.91 19.33
N VAL A 313 -0.57 -3.91 20.05
CA VAL A 313 -0.58 -3.72 21.51
C VAL A 313 -1.17 -2.35 21.87
N ASN A 314 -0.69 -1.29 21.21
CA ASN A 314 -1.16 0.07 21.46
C ASN A 314 -2.68 0.18 21.25
N VAL A 315 -3.20 -0.26 20.10
CA VAL A 315 -4.64 -0.18 19.81
C VAL A 315 -5.48 -1.09 20.71
N ALA A 316 -4.96 -2.25 21.13
CA ALA A 316 -5.67 -3.16 22.03
C ALA A 316 -5.82 -2.57 23.44
N ILE A 317 -4.75 -2.00 24.00
CA ILE A 317 -4.81 -1.29 25.29
C ILE A 317 -5.80 -0.13 25.21
N GLN A 318 -5.70 0.68 24.16
CA GLN A 318 -6.59 1.83 23.99
C GLN A 318 -8.05 1.43 23.74
N SER A 319 -8.29 0.31 23.05
CA SER A 319 -9.65 -0.21 22.87
C SER A 319 -10.27 -0.66 24.19
N GLU A 320 -9.49 -1.31 25.06
CA GLU A 320 -9.96 -1.68 26.40
C GLU A 320 -10.28 -0.42 27.23
N LYS A 321 -9.42 0.60 27.20
CA LYS A 321 -9.62 1.84 27.95
C LYS A 321 -10.77 2.71 27.44
N ALA A 322 -10.97 2.77 26.13
CA ALA A 322 -12.08 3.51 25.54
C ALA A 322 -13.42 2.75 25.63
N GLY A 323 -13.41 1.50 26.08
CA GLY A 323 -14.62 0.66 26.12
C GLY A 323 -15.20 0.34 24.74
N THR A 324 -14.42 0.50 23.68
CA THR A 324 -14.86 0.27 22.31
C THR A 324 -13.74 -0.23 21.42
N TYR A 325 -14.11 -0.99 20.39
CA TYR A 325 -13.17 -1.51 19.41
C TYR A 325 -12.62 -0.37 18.55
N ILE A 326 -11.31 -0.13 18.59
CA ILE A 326 -10.63 0.80 17.68
C ILE A 326 -10.06 -0.02 16.51
N PRO A 327 -10.58 0.14 15.28
CA PRO A 327 -10.10 -0.61 14.13
C PRO A 327 -8.66 -0.22 13.80
N LEU A 328 -7.78 -1.22 13.65
CA LEU A 328 -6.45 -1.07 13.06
C LEU A 328 -6.46 -1.60 11.63
N ILE A 329 -6.13 -0.74 10.68
CA ILE A 329 -6.15 -1.04 9.26
C ILE A 329 -4.74 -0.88 8.70
N ILE A 330 -4.15 -1.98 8.27
CA ILE A 330 -2.82 -2.03 7.66
C ILE A 330 -2.99 -2.09 6.15
N TRP A 331 -2.61 -1.02 5.47
CA TRP A 331 -2.62 -0.94 4.03
C TRP A 331 -1.36 -1.55 3.43
N SER A 332 -1.53 -2.54 2.57
CA SER A 332 -0.44 -3.35 2.01
C SER A 332 -0.37 -3.20 0.49
N SER A 333 0.73 -3.65 -0.10
CA SER A 333 0.93 -3.73 -1.56
C SER A 333 1.00 -5.17 -2.01
N GLU A 334 0.94 -5.40 -3.33
CA GLU A 334 1.13 -6.73 -3.93
C GLU A 334 2.40 -7.42 -3.39
N GLN A 335 3.45 -6.64 -3.12
CA GLN A 335 4.75 -7.13 -2.64
C GLN A 335 4.79 -7.45 -1.14
N THR A 336 3.94 -6.81 -0.33
CA THR A 336 3.98 -6.95 1.14
C THR A 336 2.79 -7.71 1.71
N HIS A 337 1.68 -7.79 0.97
CA HIS A 337 0.41 -8.31 1.44
C HIS A 337 0.50 -9.74 1.99
N GLY A 338 1.04 -10.68 1.20
CA GLY A 338 1.13 -12.08 1.61
C GLY A 338 1.96 -12.27 2.89
N LYS A 339 3.08 -11.54 3.01
CA LYS A 339 3.94 -11.60 4.21
C LYS A 339 3.25 -11.02 5.44
N ILE A 340 2.60 -9.86 5.30
CA ILE A 340 1.87 -9.23 6.41
C ILE A 340 0.67 -10.09 6.82
N LYS A 341 -0.07 -10.65 5.86
CA LYS A 341 -1.19 -11.56 6.13
C LYS A 341 -0.73 -12.77 6.95
N SER A 342 0.28 -13.49 6.46
CA SER A 342 0.84 -14.65 7.17
C SER A 342 1.33 -14.29 8.56
N TYR A 343 1.93 -13.10 8.72
CA TYR A 343 2.36 -12.62 10.02
C TYR A 343 1.19 -12.33 10.97
N LEU A 344 0.12 -11.69 10.49
CA LEU A 344 -1.08 -11.43 11.29
C LEU A 344 -1.74 -12.74 11.73
N ASP A 345 -1.80 -13.75 10.86
CA ASP A 345 -2.32 -15.09 11.20
C ASP A 345 -1.45 -15.79 12.26
N PHE A 346 -0.12 -15.71 12.09
CA PHE A 346 0.84 -16.20 13.07
C PHE A 346 0.68 -15.49 14.43
N LEU A 347 0.57 -14.17 14.43
CA LEU A 347 0.42 -13.39 15.66
C LEU A 347 -0.91 -13.70 16.35
N LYS A 348 -2.03 -13.74 15.62
CA LYS A 348 -3.36 -14.07 16.18
C LYS A 348 -3.37 -15.45 16.86
N SER A 349 -2.68 -16.43 16.28
CA SER A 349 -2.58 -17.78 16.85
C SER A 349 -1.48 -17.95 17.90
N GLY A 350 -0.45 -17.08 17.89
CA GLY A 350 0.77 -17.25 18.67
C GLY A 350 1.11 -16.13 19.65
N PHE A 351 0.30 -15.07 19.78
CA PHE A 351 0.65 -13.88 20.58
C PHE A 351 0.96 -14.20 22.05
N ARG A 352 0.39 -15.26 22.62
CA ARG A 352 0.68 -15.70 24.01
C ARG A 352 2.13 -16.16 24.20
N LYS A 353 2.83 -16.51 23.12
CA LYS A 353 4.25 -16.90 23.13
C LYS A 353 5.16 -15.69 22.98
N LYS A 354 4.66 -14.53 22.55
CA LYS A 354 5.45 -13.30 22.40
C LYS A 354 5.71 -12.66 23.76
N ILE A 355 6.88 -12.04 23.90
CA ILE A 355 7.28 -11.26 25.08
C ILE A 355 7.26 -9.78 24.68
N PHE A 356 6.17 -9.09 25.03
CA PHE A 356 5.99 -7.67 24.75
C PHE A 356 6.67 -6.79 25.81
N ASP A 357 6.65 -7.23 27.06
CA ASP A 357 7.29 -6.57 28.20
C ASP A 357 8.16 -7.59 28.98
N PRO A 358 9.38 -7.23 29.41
CA PRO A 358 10.19 -8.10 30.24
C PRO A 358 9.59 -8.33 31.64
N ASP A 359 8.72 -7.44 32.13
CA ASP A 359 7.95 -7.65 33.36
C ASP A 359 6.81 -8.67 33.10
N PRO A 360 6.82 -9.85 33.75
CA PRO A 360 5.83 -10.89 33.51
C PRO A 360 4.38 -10.44 33.81
N ALA A 361 4.18 -9.58 34.81
CA ALA A 361 2.86 -9.11 35.19
C ALA A 361 2.29 -8.15 34.12
N LYS A 362 3.13 -7.25 33.61
CA LYS A 362 2.74 -6.35 32.51
C LYS A 362 2.52 -7.13 31.22
N ASN A 363 3.39 -8.09 30.90
CA ASN A 363 3.25 -8.93 29.71
C ASN A 363 1.96 -9.75 29.74
N ALA A 364 1.61 -10.34 30.90
CA ALA A 364 0.36 -11.04 31.09
C ALA A 364 -0.85 -10.13 30.85
N LYS A 365 -0.80 -8.88 31.32
CA LYS A 365 -1.85 -7.90 31.05
C LYS A 365 -1.95 -7.55 29.57
N ILE A 366 -0.82 -7.37 28.87
CA ILE A 366 -0.79 -7.15 27.42
C ILE A 366 -1.44 -8.34 26.68
N HIS A 367 -1.15 -9.57 27.08
CA HIS A 367 -1.80 -10.75 26.51
C HIS A 367 -3.31 -10.77 26.76
N GLU A 368 -3.77 -10.37 27.95
CA GLU A 368 -5.20 -10.28 28.27
C GLU A 368 -5.92 -9.31 27.33
N VAL A 369 -5.38 -8.11 27.14
CA VAL A 369 -6.01 -7.08 26.28
C VAL A 369 -5.98 -7.46 24.81
N LEU A 370 -4.89 -8.07 24.34
CA LEU A 370 -4.79 -8.60 22.97
C LEU A 370 -5.81 -9.72 22.74
N ALA A 371 -6.01 -10.61 23.71
CA ALA A 371 -7.00 -11.67 23.60
C ALA A 371 -8.42 -11.11 23.43
N LYS A 372 -8.79 -10.09 24.23
CA LYS A 372 -10.07 -9.38 24.10
C LYS A 372 -10.19 -8.70 22.74
N TYR A 373 -9.12 -8.03 22.29
CA TYR A 373 -9.09 -7.32 21.02
C TYR A 373 -9.26 -8.27 19.82
N PHE A 374 -8.53 -9.39 19.78
CA PHE A 374 -8.67 -10.38 18.71
C PHE A 374 -10.03 -11.08 18.73
N ALA A 375 -10.61 -11.32 19.91
CA ALA A 375 -11.98 -11.83 19.99
C ALA A 375 -13.00 -10.80 19.43
N ALA A 376 -12.82 -9.52 19.71
CA ALA A 376 -13.64 -8.43 19.17
C ALA A 376 -13.46 -8.26 17.64
N ALA A 377 -12.23 -8.41 17.13
CA ALA A 377 -11.92 -8.39 15.71
C ALA A 377 -12.58 -9.56 14.97
N LYS A 378 -12.49 -10.79 15.53
CA LYS A 378 -13.13 -11.99 14.97
C LYS A 378 -14.65 -11.84 14.84
N LYS A 379 -15.31 -11.24 15.85
CA LYS A 379 -16.76 -10.98 15.80
C LYS A 379 -17.17 -10.00 14.69
N ARG A 380 -16.25 -9.17 14.21
CA ARG A 380 -16.46 -8.13 13.18
C ARG A 380 -15.95 -8.53 11.80
N ASP A 381 -15.40 -9.74 11.70
CA ASP A 381 -14.64 -10.21 10.53
C ASP A 381 -13.51 -9.25 10.13
N ASP A 382 -12.81 -8.67 11.12
CA ASP A 382 -11.69 -7.76 10.91
C ASP A 382 -10.37 -8.54 10.79
N THR A 383 -9.77 -8.49 9.61
CA THR A 383 -8.48 -9.13 9.33
C THR A 383 -7.29 -8.23 9.69
N HIS A 384 -7.52 -6.94 9.92
CA HIS A 384 -6.57 -5.83 10.03
C HIS A 384 -5.82 -5.50 8.74
N LEU A 385 -6.11 -6.18 7.63
CA LEU A 385 -5.33 -6.06 6.40
C LEU A 385 -6.19 -5.52 5.26
N PHE A 386 -5.79 -4.37 4.73
CA PHE A 386 -6.40 -3.74 3.57
C PHE A 386 -5.42 -3.78 2.40
N GLY A 387 -5.71 -4.57 1.38
CA GLY A 387 -4.82 -4.79 0.22
C GLY A 387 -5.32 -4.15 -1.06
N TYR A 388 -6.01 -3.02 -1.01
CA TYR A 388 -6.63 -2.40 -2.19
C TYR A 388 -5.70 -1.36 -2.81
N GLN A 389 -4.99 -1.71 -3.88
CA GLN A 389 -4.05 -0.81 -4.57
C GLN A 389 -4.02 -1.02 -6.09
N VAL A 390 -3.76 0.06 -6.83
CA VAL A 390 -3.44 0.00 -8.25
C VAL A 390 -1.93 0.16 -8.45
N GLY A 391 -1.34 -0.84 -9.10
CA GLY A 391 0.05 -0.86 -9.50
C GLY A 391 0.29 -0.09 -10.80
N LEU A 392 1.28 0.78 -10.78
CA LEU A 392 1.70 1.62 -11.90
C LEU A 392 3.16 1.30 -12.28
N HIS A 393 3.44 1.23 -13.58
CA HIS A 393 4.83 1.19 -14.05
C HIS A 393 5.47 2.57 -13.87
N ALA A 394 6.79 2.59 -13.79
CA ALA A 394 7.53 3.85 -13.86
C ALA A 394 7.50 4.40 -15.30
N PHE A 395 7.78 5.69 -15.47
CA PHE A 395 7.86 6.36 -16.78
C PHE A 395 9.30 6.74 -17.12
N ASP A 396 9.62 6.82 -18.41
CA ASP A 396 10.83 7.54 -18.86
C ASP A 396 10.62 9.04 -18.58
N PRO A 397 11.50 9.69 -17.80
CA PRO A 397 11.34 11.11 -17.46
C PRO A 397 11.35 12.07 -18.65
N ARG A 398 11.84 11.64 -19.82
CA ARG A 398 11.96 12.46 -21.03
C ARG A 398 10.73 12.33 -21.92
N THR A 399 10.11 11.16 -21.96
CA THR A 399 9.02 10.86 -22.91
C THR A 399 7.68 10.59 -22.24
N GLY A 400 7.65 10.44 -20.91
CA GLY A 400 6.43 10.09 -20.16
C GLY A 400 5.90 8.69 -20.48
N VAL A 401 6.55 7.93 -21.36
CA VAL A 401 6.12 6.59 -21.75
C VAL A 401 6.33 5.61 -20.61
N PRO A 402 5.34 4.76 -20.27
CA PRO A 402 5.51 3.70 -19.29
C PRO A 402 6.63 2.74 -19.67
N LEU A 403 7.57 2.53 -18.74
CA LEU A 403 8.68 1.60 -18.86
C LEU A 403 8.21 0.18 -18.50
N GLN A 404 7.67 -0.51 -19.50
CA GLN A 404 7.24 -1.89 -19.36
C GLN A 404 8.43 -2.78 -18.98
N GLY A 405 8.28 -3.56 -17.90
CA GLY A 405 9.37 -4.33 -17.28
C GLY A 405 9.84 -3.76 -15.93
N THR A 406 9.48 -2.53 -15.58
CA THR A 406 9.59 -2.09 -14.18
C THR A 406 8.51 -2.74 -13.33
N PRO A 407 8.79 -3.15 -12.07
CA PRO A 407 7.75 -3.66 -11.18
C PRO A 407 6.62 -2.64 -11.07
N ALA A 408 5.36 -3.10 -11.16
CA ALA A 408 4.23 -2.24 -10.87
C ALA A 408 4.25 -1.90 -9.37
N ILE A 409 4.30 -0.62 -9.04
CA ILE A 409 4.35 -0.14 -7.66
C ILE A 409 3.05 0.58 -7.34
N GLY A 410 2.54 0.41 -6.13
CA GLY A 410 1.35 1.12 -5.66
C GLY A 410 1.53 2.64 -5.76
N GLU A 411 0.46 3.33 -6.12
CA GLU A 411 0.44 4.78 -6.39
C GLU A 411 0.67 5.69 -5.17
N GLY A 412 0.74 5.13 -3.95
CA GLY A 412 1.08 5.84 -2.71
C GLY A 412 -0.08 6.03 -1.74
N ALA A 413 0.25 6.30 -0.47
CA ALA A 413 -0.68 6.35 0.68
C ALA A 413 -1.84 7.34 0.55
N GLY A 414 -1.74 8.33 -0.33
CA GLY A 414 -2.83 9.27 -0.59
C GLY A 414 -4.12 8.61 -1.09
N MET A 415 -4.01 7.45 -1.77
CA MET A 415 -5.17 6.77 -2.36
C MET A 415 -5.90 5.82 -1.42
N ALA A 416 -5.34 5.56 -0.24
CA ALA A 416 -5.95 4.69 0.76
C ALA A 416 -7.42 5.07 1.05
N LYS A 417 -7.69 6.37 1.26
CA LYS A 417 -9.04 6.86 1.57
C LYS A 417 -10.00 6.66 0.40
N ALA A 418 -9.55 6.89 -0.84
CA ALA A 418 -10.35 6.66 -2.04
C ALA A 418 -10.78 5.20 -2.13
N TYR A 419 -9.88 4.28 -1.82
CA TYR A 419 -10.19 2.84 -1.82
C TYR A 419 -11.05 2.38 -0.65
N MET A 420 -10.92 2.99 0.52
CA MET A 420 -11.83 2.75 1.64
C MET A 420 -13.26 3.22 1.31
N ASP A 421 -13.38 4.35 0.61
CA ASP A 421 -14.67 4.87 0.16
C ASP A 421 -15.29 3.95 -0.90
N SER A 422 -14.53 3.58 -1.94
CA SER A 422 -15.03 2.73 -3.04
C SER A 422 -15.38 1.31 -2.61
N SER A 423 -14.71 0.77 -1.59
CA SER A 423 -15.00 -0.55 -1.03
C SER A 423 -16.17 -0.56 -0.04
N GLY A 424 -16.69 0.62 0.33
CA GLY A 424 -17.73 0.76 1.36
C GLY A 424 -17.23 0.64 2.80
N LEU A 425 -15.93 0.45 3.01
CA LEU A 425 -15.31 0.36 4.34
C LEU A 425 -15.50 1.65 5.14
N THR A 426 -15.37 2.83 4.53
CA THR A 426 -15.66 4.10 5.21
C THR A 426 -17.09 4.14 5.73
N ALA A 427 -18.07 3.73 4.92
CA ALA A 427 -19.47 3.70 5.31
C ALA A 427 -19.74 2.69 6.44
N LYS A 428 -19.08 1.53 6.43
CA LYS A 428 -19.13 0.56 7.54
C LYS A 428 -18.62 1.19 8.84
N LEU A 429 -17.45 1.81 8.80
CA LEU A 429 -16.82 2.44 9.96
C LEU A 429 -17.67 3.58 10.55
N GLN A 430 -18.28 4.41 9.69
CA GLN A 430 -19.19 5.47 10.13
C GLN A 430 -20.43 4.93 10.84
N LYS A 431 -21.00 3.81 10.37
CA LYS A 431 -22.11 3.12 11.07
C LYS A 431 -21.71 2.58 12.44
N GLU A 432 -20.43 2.29 12.65
CA GLU A 432 -19.87 1.88 13.94
C GLU A 432 -19.52 3.08 14.85
N GLY A 433 -19.94 4.30 14.48
CA GLY A 433 -19.71 5.52 15.25
C GLY A 433 -18.29 6.08 15.10
N LYS A 434 -17.54 5.63 14.08
CA LYS A 434 -16.21 6.15 13.81
C LYS A 434 -16.30 7.42 12.95
N THR A 435 -15.59 8.46 13.37
CA THR A 435 -15.64 9.78 12.72
C THR A 435 -14.25 10.26 12.33
N THR A 436 -13.21 9.84 13.05
CA THR A 436 -11.85 10.35 12.92
C THR A 436 -10.92 9.22 12.50
N TRP A 437 -10.14 9.45 11.47
CA TRP A 437 -9.05 8.58 11.06
C TRP A 437 -7.73 9.19 11.55
N VAL A 438 -6.77 8.34 11.90
CA VAL A 438 -5.35 8.73 11.98
C VAL A 438 -4.56 7.87 11.01
N PHE A 439 -3.81 8.52 10.12
CA PHE A 439 -2.82 7.87 9.26
C PHE A 439 -1.44 7.96 9.89
N GLU A 440 -0.67 6.88 9.86
CA GLU A 440 0.75 6.88 10.17
C GLU A 440 1.56 6.03 9.17
N ASN A 441 2.84 6.37 9.02
CA ASN A 441 3.78 5.41 8.45
C ASN A 441 3.90 4.17 9.34
N ILE A 442 4.26 3.02 8.77
CA ILE A 442 4.26 1.76 9.52
C ILE A 442 5.26 1.74 10.67
N GLU A 443 6.43 2.36 10.47
CA GLU A 443 7.49 2.50 11.47
C GLU A 443 7.22 3.59 12.51
N VAL A 444 6.29 4.52 12.23
CA VAL A 444 5.92 5.58 13.17
C VAL A 444 4.83 5.02 14.07
N ILE A 445 5.01 5.14 15.36
CA ILE A 445 4.00 4.81 16.36
C ILE A 445 3.84 6.07 17.19
N THR A 446 2.63 6.37 17.65
CA THR A 446 2.37 7.47 18.57
C THR A 446 1.64 7.00 19.83
N ASP A 447 1.78 7.78 20.89
CA ASP A 447 0.89 7.80 22.05
C ASP A 447 -0.50 8.30 21.61
N LEU A 448 -1.38 7.36 21.24
CA LEU A 448 -2.68 7.64 20.65
C LEU A 448 -3.57 8.56 21.50
N PRO A 449 -3.72 8.36 22.83
CA PRO A 449 -4.42 9.31 23.69
C PRO A 449 -3.87 10.73 23.58
N LEU A 450 -2.55 10.90 23.74
CA LEU A 450 -1.94 12.22 23.71
C LEU A 450 -2.12 12.91 22.35
N ALA A 451 -1.91 12.16 21.27
CA ALA A 451 -2.06 12.64 19.90
C ALA A 451 -3.51 13.03 19.57
N MET A 452 -4.48 12.19 19.95
CA MET A 452 -5.90 12.46 19.75
C MET A 452 -6.35 13.68 20.55
N GLY A 453 -5.93 13.79 21.81
CA GLY A 453 -6.22 14.97 22.64
C GLY A 453 -5.66 16.26 22.05
N ALA A 454 -4.44 16.21 21.52
CA ALA A 454 -3.85 17.35 20.81
C ALA A 454 -4.63 17.68 19.53
N HIS A 455 -5.08 16.70 18.76
CA HIS A 455 -5.94 16.94 17.60
C HIS A 455 -7.26 17.63 17.98
N ILE A 456 -7.97 17.12 19.00
CA ILE A 456 -9.22 17.70 19.50
C ILE A 456 -9.01 19.15 19.95
N ARG A 457 -7.97 19.39 20.76
CA ARG A 457 -7.68 20.73 21.28
C ARG A 457 -7.22 21.71 20.21
N ALA A 458 -6.58 21.24 19.15
CA ALA A 458 -6.15 22.09 18.03
C ALA A 458 -7.35 22.66 17.25
N GLY A 459 -8.52 22.02 17.30
CA GLY A 459 -9.78 22.58 16.79
C GLY A 459 -9.80 22.80 15.27
N LYS A 460 -8.95 22.10 14.52
CA LYS A 460 -8.92 22.11 13.04
C LYS A 460 -9.37 20.76 12.50
N PRO A 461 -10.00 20.71 11.31
CA PRO A 461 -10.44 19.46 10.72
C PRO A 461 -9.26 18.54 10.40
N VAL A 462 -8.10 19.08 10.03
CA VAL A 462 -6.88 18.28 9.85
C VAL A 462 -5.83 18.71 10.87
N SER A 463 -5.16 17.74 11.49
CA SER A 463 -3.96 18.00 12.28
C SER A 463 -2.82 17.12 11.81
N VAL A 464 -1.62 17.68 11.79
CA VAL A 464 -0.39 16.96 11.42
C VAL A 464 0.60 17.05 12.55
N ILE A 465 1.25 15.95 12.88
CA ILE A 465 2.33 15.96 13.86
C ILE A 465 3.62 16.33 13.13
N VAL A 466 4.25 17.41 13.61
CA VAL A 466 5.56 17.85 13.17
C VAL A 466 6.56 17.74 14.30
N VAL A 467 7.79 17.35 13.97
CA VAL A 467 8.89 17.23 14.92
C VAL A 467 9.99 18.23 14.58
N PRO A 468 10.87 18.60 15.53
CA PRO A 468 12.05 19.39 15.20
C PRO A 468 12.87 18.72 14.09
N GLU A 469 13.25 19.48 13.07
CA GLU A 469 14.09 18.98 11.97
C GLU A 469 15.50 18.67 12.49
N LEU A 470 16.02 17.50 12.14
CA LEU A 470 17.41 17.11 12.42
C LEU A 470 18.23 17.02 11.13
N PRO A 471 19.56 17.23 11.20
CA PRO A 471 20.42 17.05 10.05
C PRO A 471 20.21 15.69 9.39
N LYS A 472 20.10 15.70 8.05
CA LYS A 472 19.90 14.52 7.19
C LYS A 472 18.47 13.95 7.17
N TYR A 473 17.48 14.54 7.84
CA TYR A 473 16.09 14.16 7.58
C TYR A 473 15.77 14.35 6.09
N LYS A 474 14.96 13.42 5.56
CA LYS A 474 14.55 13.39 4.14
C LYS A 474 13.08 13.00 4.10
N GLY A 475 12.21 13.86 3.59
CA GLY A 475 10.77 13.59 3.54
C GLY A 475 9.92 14.86 3.40
N GLY A 476 8.78 14.92 4.08
CA GLY A 476 7.87 16.06 3.98
C GLY A 476 8.30 17.25 4.83
N ASN A 477 8.26 18.45 4.24
CA ASN A 477 8.47 19.72 4.93
C ASN A 477 7.11 20.43 5.11
N PRO A 478 6.80 20.95 6.30
CA PRO A 478 5.61 21.76 6.51
C PRO A 478 5.90 23.23 6.13
N PHE A 479 4.94 23.86 5.44
CA PHE A 479 4.96 25.29 5.11
C PHE A 479 3.66 25.95 5.53
N MET A 480 3.72 27.24 5.88
CA MET A 480 2.53 28.07 5.97
C MET A 480 2.30 28.72 4.61
N ILE A 481 1.12 28.51 4.05
CA ILE A 481 0.72 29.05 2.74
C ILE A 481 -0.51 29.91 2.96
N LYS A 482 -0.45 31.16 2.49
CA LYS A 482 -1.57 32.11 2.62
C LYS A 482 -2.63 31.79 1.58
N LYS A 483 -3.86 31.50 2.04
CA LYS A 483 -5.06 31.28 1.22
C LYS A 483 -6.11 32.31 1.59
N GLY A 484 -6.34 33.26 0.68
CA GLY A 484 -7.14 34.45 1.00
C GLY A 484 -6.51 35.22 2.16
N ASN A 485 -7.26 35.36 3.26
CA ASN A 485 -6.81 36.07 4.46
C ASN A 485 -6.22 35.16 5.55
N GLU A 486 -6.29 33.84 5.40
CA GLU A 486 -5.81 32.90 6.41
C GLU A 486 -4.47 32.25 6.01
N TRP A 487 -3.65 31.93 7.01
CA TRP A 487 -2.50 31.06 6.86
C TRP A 487 -2.92 29.61 7.12
N ASN A 488 -2.53 28.71 6.22
CA ASN A 488 -2.78 27.28 6.35
C ASN A 488 -1.46 26.51 6.35
N MET A 489 -1.35 25.50 7.22
CA MET A 489 -0.21 24.58 7.17
C MET A 489 -0.40 23.56 6.05
N GLU A 490 0.60 23.41 5.20
CA GLU A 490 0.62 22.43 4.11
C GLU A 490 1.87 21.58 4.18
N LEU A 491 1.68 20.27 4.02
CA LEU A 491 2.77 19.31 3.90
C LEU A 491 3.21 19.20 2.45
N ARG A 492 4.50 19.40 2.20
CA ARG A 492 5.10 19.28 0.86
C ARG A 492 6.29 18.34 0.90
N GLU A 493 6.24 17.27 0.12
CA GLU A 493 7.36 16.32 -0.03
C GLU A 493 8.61 17.01 -0.59
N GLN A 494 9.74 16.92 0.12
CA GLN A 494 11.01 17.52 -0.29
C GLN A 494 11.48 17.07 -1.68
N SER A 495 11.16 15.84 -2.10
CA SER A 495 11.50 15.34 -3.44
C SER A 495 10.81 16.10 -4.57
N ALA A 496 9.72 16.82 -4.27
CA ALA A 496 8.96 17.62 -5.21
C ALA A 496 9.14 19.13 -5.01
N LEU A 497 10.05 19.55 -4.11
CA LEU A 497 10.31 20.96 -3.82
C LEU A 497 11.47 21.53 -4.64
N PRO A 498 11.42 22.81 -5.03
CA PRO A 498 12.60 23.56 -5.45
C PRO A 498 13.67 23.60 -4.35
N GLU A 499 14.95 23.65 -4.73
CA GLU A 499 16.09 23.50 -3.80
C GLU A 499 16.06 24.53 -2.66
N GLU A 500 15.65 25.77 -2.93
CA GLU A 500 15.55 26.85 -1.95
C GLU A 500 14.57 26.52 -0.80
N TYR A 501 13.57 25.66 -1.01
CA TYR A 501 12.63 25.23 0.02
C TYR A 501 13.08 23.97 0.77
N THR A 502 14.16 23.33 0.33
CA THR A 502 14.63 22.07 0.92
C THR A 502 15.54 22.23 2.14
N LYS A 503 16.01 23.44 2.44
CA LYS A 503 16.95 23.76 3.53
C LYS A 503 16.29 24.64 4.59
N ASP A 504 16.92 24.78 5.75
CA ASP A 504 16.55 25.72 6.84
C ASP A 504 15.11 25.59 7.39
N ASN A 505 14.53 24.40 7.33
CA ASN A 505 13.25 24.11 7.99
C ASN A 505 13.51 23.82 9.47
N LYS A 506 12.70 24.41 10.36
CA LYS A 506 12.76 24.11 11.81
C LYS A 506 11.98 22.86 12.18
N TRP A 507 11.03 22.47 11.34
CA TRP A 507 10.08 21.41 11.58
C TRP A 507 10.04 20.43 10.42
N PHE A 508 9.73 19.17 10.74
CA PHE A 508 9.66 18.04 9.83
C PHE A 508 8.32 17.32 9.96
N ASN A 509 7.78 16.83 8.85
CA ASN A 509 6.54 16.04 8.83
C ASN A 509 6.78 14.59 9.28
N SER A 510 6.24 14.19 10.43
CA SER A 510 6.25 12.78 10.87
C SER A 510 5.39 11.85 9.99
N ASN A 511 4.51 12.43 9.17
CA ASN A 511 3.46 11.75 8.42
C ASN A 511 2.40 11.09 9.32
N THR A 512 2.23 11.58 10.55
CA THR A 512 1.04 11.30 11.36
C THR A 512 -0.02 12.38 11.12
N ILE A 513 -1.17 11.98 10.58
CA ILE A 513 -2.21 12.89 10.11
C ILE A 513 -3.57 12.47 10.67
N PHE A 514 -4.22 13.37 11.40
CA PHE A 514 -5.59 13.23 11.86
C PHE A 514 -6.54 13.95 10.90
N GLN A 515 -7.64 13.31 10.54
CA GLN A 515 -8.69 13.90 9.71
C GLN A 515 -10.03 13.17 9.92
N PRO A 516 -11.16 13.85 9.74
CA PRO A 516 -12.47 13.21 9.64
C PRO A 516 -12.54 12.22 8.49
N LEU A 517 -13.26 11.12 8.69
CA LEU A 517 -13.63 10.16 7.64
C LEU A 517 -14.51 10.79 6.55
N SER A 518 -15.17 11.91 6.85
CA SER A 518 -16.00 12.67 5.90
C SER A 518 -15.18 13.50 4.90
N ILE A 519 -13.88 13.74 5.16
CA ILE A 519 -13.02 14.45 4.21
C ILE A 519 -12.82 13.58 2.96
N ARG A 520 -12.94 14.21 1.79
CA ARG A 520 -12.74 13.57 0.50
C ARG A 520 -11.27 13.18 0.31
N PRO A 521 -10.97 12.09 -0.40
CA PRO A 521 -9.59 11.75 -0.74
C PRO A 521 -8.90 12.91 -1.49
N PRO A 522 -7.60 13.13 -1.27
CA PRO A 522 -6.85 14.16 -2.00
C PRO A 522 -6.86 13.86 -3.49
N GLN A 523 -7.07 14.89 -4.33
CA GLN A 523 -7.07 14.73 -5.79
C GLN A 523 -5.68 14.91 -6.43
N ASN A 524 -4.69 15.27 -5.62
CA ASN A 524 -3.37 15.64 -6.10
C ASN A 524 -2.55 14.42 -6.57
N VAL A 525 -2.13 14.45 -7.83
CA VAL A 525 -1.19 13.46 -8.39
C VAL A 525 0.23 14.01 -8.28
N GLY A 526 1.08 13.32 -7.54
CA GLY A 526 2.51 13.63 -7.42
C GLY A 526 3.40 12.68 -8.21
N TYR A 527 4.63 13.12 -8.49
CA TYR A 527 5.66 12.28 -9.12
C TYR A 527 6.98 12.36 -8.36
N GLU A 528 7.74 11.27 -8.39
CA GLU A 528 9.08 11.18 -7.81
C GLU A 528 10.08 10.69 -8.86
N ILE A 529 11.21 11.39 -8.99
CA ILE A 529 12.34 10.94 -9.82
C ILE A 529 13.26 10.05 -8.97
N LYS A 530 13.56 8.85 -9.47
CA LYS A 530 14.48 7.88 -8.86
C LYS A 530 15.59 7.50 -9.82
N ASN A 531 16.76 7.15 -9.28
CA ASN A 531 17.80 6.44 -10.04
C ASN A 531 17.48 4.94 -10.02
N ALA A 532 17.48 4.29 -11.18
CA ALA A 532 17.24 2.86 -11.33
C ALA A 532 18.26 2.27 -12.33
N GLY A 533 19.31 1.63 -11.79
CA GLY A 533 20.39 1.06 -12.60
C GLY A 533 21.06 2.11 -13.49
N ALA A 534 20.91 1.94 -14.81
CA ALA A 534 21.57 2.77 -15.83
C ALA A 534 20.90 4.13 -16.11
N GLY A 535 19.78 4.48 -15.45
CA GLY A 535 19.06 5.72 -15.76
C GLY A 535 18.15 6.25 -14.65
N LYS A 536 17.50 7.39 -14.94
CA LYS A 536 16.46 7.98 -14.10
C LYS A 536 15.09 7.49 -14.55
N ILE A 537 14.19 7.28 -13.59
CA ILE A 537 12.79 6.91 -13.80
C ILE A 537 11.87 7.87 -13.04
N ALA A 538 10.67 8.11 -13.54
CA ALA A 538 9.61 8.84 -12.84
C ALA A 538 8.57 7.85 -12.29
N ARG A 539 8.11 8.03 -11.06
CA ARG A 539 7.06 7.19 -10.43
C ARG A 539 5.92 8.06 -9.95
N VAL A 540 4.69 7.58 -10.05
CA VAL A 540 3.54 8.22 -9.37
C VAL A 540 3.70 8.07 -7.87
N LYS A 541 3.44 9.13 -7.11
CA LYS A 541 3.50 9.17 -5.66
C LYS A 541 2.43 10.13 -5.11
N MET A 542 1.30 9.59 -4.70
CA MET A 542 0.23 10.29 -3.98
C MET A 542 0.45 10.15 -2.48
N ASN A 543 0.49 11.27 -1.76
CA ASN A 543 0.88 11.29 -0.35
C ASN A 543 -0.34 11.48 0.54
N ALA A 544 -0.37 10.85 1.71
CA ALA A 544 -1.43 11.09 2.70
C ALA A 544 -1.47 12.58 3.11
N GLY A 545 -0.31 13.24 3.18
CA GLY A 545 -0.19 14.68 3.46
C GLY A 545 -0.82 15.61 2.42
N ASP A 546 -1.15 15.12 1.22
CA ASP A 546 -1.82 15.94 0.20
C ASP A 546 -3.22 16.42 0.66
N VAL A 547 -3.83 15.81 1.69
CA VAL A 547 -5.08 16.32 2.29
C VAL A 547 -4.95 17.72 2.88
N THR A 548 -3.75 18.09 3.33
CA THR A 548 -3.48 19.42 3.92
C THR A 548 -3.56 20.54 2.89
N LEU A 549 -3.46 20.21 1.60
CA LEU A 549 -3.53 21.17 0.49
C LEU A 549 -4.93 21.70 0.25
N GLU A 550 -5.97 21.01 0.74
CA GLU A 550 -7.37 21.35 0.49
C GLU A 550 -8.11 21.70 1.78
N ASN A 551 -7.51 21.44 2.94
CA ASN A 551 -8.18 21.52 4.23
C ASN A 551 -7.42 22.40 5.24
N ARG A 552 -8.17 23.07 6.12
CA ARG A 552 -7.60 23.84 7.23
C ARG A 552 -6.85 22.90 8.16
N THR A 553 -5.55 23.13 8.31
CA THR A 553 -4.65 22.21 8.99
C THR A 553 -3.94 22.89 10.15
N ALA A 554 -3.91 22.22 11.31
CA ALA A 554 -3.07 22.59 12.45
C ALA A 554 -1.80 21.75 12.50
N GLY A 555 -0.69 22.38 12.88
CA GLY A 555 0.52 21.68 13.30
C GLY A 555 0.47 21.36 14.79
N ILE A 556 0.70 20.10 15.14
CA ILE A 556 0.99 19.65 16.50
C ILE A 556 2.49 19.42 16.55
N GLY A 557 3.20 20.27 17.29
CA GLY A 557 4.64 20.19 17.42
C GLY A 557 5.01 19.28 18.58
N GLY A 558 5.98 18.41 18.36
CA GLY A 558 6.64 17.70 19.44
C GLY A 558 6.68 16.20 19.29
N ARG A 559 7.40 15.58 20.23
CA ARG A 559 7.78 14.17 20.19
C ARG A 559 6.65 13.34 20.78
N ILE A 560 5.83 12.72 19.94
CA ILE A 560 4.84 11.74 20.42
C ILE A 560 5.48 10.36 20.35
N GLY A 561 5.95 9.83 21.48
CA GLY A 561 6.64 8.54 21.54
C GLY A 561 8.17 8.69 21.53
N ILE A 562 8.81 8.90 20.38
CA ILE A 562 10.27 9.11 20.26
C ILE A 562 10.60 10.02 19.06
N GLU A 563 11.87 10.39 18.86
CA GLU A 563 12.34 11.10 17.66
C GLU A 563 11.77 10.45 16.38
N TYR A 564 11.45 11.24 15.36
CA TYR A 564 11.02 10.64 14.10
C TYR A 564 12.17 9.82 13.51
N GLU A 565 12.03 8.50 13.51
CA GLU A 565 13.10 7.61 13.08
C GLU A 565 12.85 7.18 11.65
N ASN A 566 13.31 8.00 10.71
CA ASN A 566 13.43 7.57 9.32
C ASN A 566 14.64 6.66 9.18
N PHE A 567 14.59 5.47 9.77
CA PHE A 567 15.65 4.48 9.76
C PHE A 567 16.23 4.33 8.36
N LYS A 568 17.40 4.94 8.12
CA LYS A 568 17.93 5.01 6.75
C LYS A 568 18.68 3.76 6.40
N ASN A 569 19.32 3.13 7.37
CA ASN A 569 20.12 1.92 7.24
C ASN A 569 20.01 1.12 8.54
N TYR A 570 20.57 -0.08 8.55
CA TYR A 570 20.54 -0.93 9.72
C TYR A 570 21.33 -0.40 10.92
N THR A 571 22.35 0.44 10.70
CA THR A 571 23.11 1.07 11.81
C THR A 571 22.19 2.00 12.60
N GLU A 572 21.55 2.98 11.94
CA GLU A 572 20.59 3.89 12.58
C GLU A 572 19.42 3.11 13.19
N PHE A 573 18.94 2.08 12.51
CA PHE A 573 17.87 1.21 13.00
C PHE A 573 18.24 0.51 14.31
N GLY A 574 19.43 -0.08 14.39
CA GLY A 574 19.89 -0.76 15.59
C GLY A 574 20.24 0.17 16.76
N GLU A 575 20.59 1.44 16.50
CA GLU A 575 20.93 2.40 17.56
C GLU A 575 19.72 2.90 18.35
N ASN A 576 18.54 2.88 17.73
CA ASN A 576 17.37 3.51 18.32
C ASN A 576 16.13 2.62 18.44
N GLY A 577 16.07 1.48 17.74
CA GLY A 577 14.91 0.60 17.81
C GLY A 577 14.58 0.11 19.23
N GLU A 578 15.57 -0.16 20.10
CA GLU A 578 15.30 -0.54 21.49
C GLU A 578 14.80 0.63 22.35
N LYS A 579 15.27 1.87 22.08
CA LYS A 579 14.74 3.06 22.74
C LYS A 579 13.25 3.21 22.42
N LEU A 580 12.86 2.95 21.17
CA LEU A 580 11.47 2.96 20.72
C LEU A 580 10.64 1.97 21.53
N ILE A 581 11.08 0.71 21.63
CA ILE A 581 10.39 -0.33 22.41
C ILE A 581 10.27 0.05 23.88
N THR A 582 11.37 0.52 24.49
CA THR A 582 11.41 0.93 25.91
C THR A 582 10.42 2.07 26.20
N THR A 583 10.30 3.01 25.28
CA THR A 583 9.35 4.12 25.42
C THR A 583 7.91 3.63 25.32
N TYR A 584 7.61 2.72 24.39
CA TYR A 584 6.28 2.14 24.30
C TYR A 584 5.90 1.29 25.50
N ARG A 585 6.83 0.51 26.05
CA ARG A 585 6.62 -0.18 27.33
C ARG A 585 6.29 0.79 28.47
N SER A 586 6.89 1.99 28.46
CA SER A 586 6.62 3.04 29.44
C SER A 586 5.22 3.67 29.25
N ILE A 587 4.83 3.95 28.01
CA ILE A 587 3.48 4.41 27.64
C ILE A 587 2.43 3.36 28.01
N TRP A 588 2.65 2.10 27.66
CA TRP A 588 1.77 1.00 28.03
C TRP A 588 1.70 0.81 29.53
N THR A 589 2.80 0.97 30.27
CA THR A 589 2.78 0.93 31.74
C THR A 589 1.87 2.01 32.30
N ARG A 590 1.97 3.26 31.80
CA ARG A 590 1.06 4.35 32.19
C ARG A 590 -0.39 3.96 31.90
N ASP A 591 -0.67 3.43 30.72
CA ASP A 591 -2.03 3.14 30.30
C ASP A 591 -2.60 1.89 30.95
N LEU A 592 -1.79 0.88 31.28
CA LEU A 592 -2.26 -0.33 31.96
C LEU A 592 -2.56 -0.12 33.44
N LYS A 593 -2.03 0.95 34.08
CA LYS A 593 -2.43 1.32 35.43
C LYS A 593 -3.95 1.46 35.48
N GLN A 594 -4.59 0.71 36.39
CA GLN A 594 -5.99 0.92 36.71
C GLN A 594 -6.14 2.36 37.24
N ALA A 595 -7.21 3.04 36.88
CA ALA A 595 -7.62 4.19 37.67
C ALA A 595 -7.87 3.62 39.08
N SER A 596 -6.96 3.89 40.00
CA SER A 596 -7.21 3.68 41.43
C SER A 596 -8.59 4.24 41.70
N ALA A 597 -9.47 3.44 42.26
CA ALA A 597 -10.83 3.83 42.60
C ALA A 597 -10.81 5.27 43.11
N ILE A 598 -11.53 6.16 42.44
CA ILE A 598 -11.86 7.47 43.01
C ILE A 598 -12.46 7.14 44.37
N PRO A 599 -11.87 7.57 45.50
CA PRO A 599 -12.53 7.42 46.78
C PRO A 599 -13.86 8.14 46.65
N THR A 600 -14.95 7.39 46.67
CA THR A 600 -16.27 7.96 46.94
C THR A 600 -16.15 8.54 48.34
N HIS A 601 -15.86 9.84 48.42
CA HIS A 601 -16.08 10.61 49.63
C HIS A 601 -17.59 10.52 49.90
N GLN A 602 -17.93 9.72 50.91
CA GLN A 602 -19.16 9.86 51.66
C GLN A 602 -19.13 11.15 52.46
#